data_AF-A0A7W1PWG4-F1
#
_entry.id   AF-A0A7W1PWG4-F1
#
_cell.length_a   1.000
_cell.length_b   1.000
_cell.length_c   1.000
_cell.angle_alpha   90.00
_cell.angle_beta   90.00
_cell.angle_gamma   90.00
#
_symmetry.space_group_name_H-M   'P 1'
#
loop_
_entity.id
_entity.type
_entity.pdbx_description
1 polymer ?
#
loop_
_entity_poly.entity_id
_entity_poly.type
_entity_poly.pdbx_seq_one_letter_code
_entity_poly.pdbx_strand_id
1 'polypeptide(L)'
;FWHTLLVNYVFNRGNLYQAIFYCNAVSPQPQYPLIAFAMVHEDGPGVKVLIMNHNSTPHDFRINFGNTSNSTNTSGKVTFNFTGLYTDGYLNSQMLNNAQYPFVPAQTGDTVLAIPPHSTIMMVFDCHGKFQGRLIYRKENYFEGPKLQQIGNVDVLPVYNVCARGGFLGGTITVDTHLTNDTIHVNMDVNLEDGAKLTFNNCVVVFAEGTKITSQPGSSIEIKNTQLFGCIGNGWEGIDMNSSEDDEDYLLIQNSLILNAANSVRTSNLLNVTVLGSIFANGETALNMNNGRLFTITGNIFGGYITCLKTKNSISDFSRTINENRFMETHTGLRFENDNHNNLEIQCNEFRYKRDAIRSFDTNLKDLGNSTLSSGNIFKMEGTDSPRNCLVHSGSPLTYYFGSLEAQIFVNPDATNVSLANAEEDKECLLVSRDNCPEWDIFLPVAEEADNNVLTTVTIFPNPNSGSFNLKFEKAVNEETTIHIRDFMGRIVSIQKAKPNAQNITLEIEGGVRGIYFVSVGIEGKTITQKVLVQ
;
A
#
# COMPACT_ATOMS: atom_id res chain seq x y z
N PHE A 1 51.55 21.07 20.32
CA PHE A 1 52.23 20.56 21.53
C PHE A 1 51.92 19.08 21.66
N TRP A 2 52.97 18.28 21.73
CA TRP A 2 52.94 16.82 21.82
C TRP A 2 52.23 16.34 23.08
N HIS A 3 51.54 15.21 23.01
CA HIS A 3 51.73 14.07 23.92
C HIS A 3 51.40 12.77 23.18
N THR A 4 52.41 11.92 23.11
CA THR A 4 52.35 10.51 22.71
C THR A 4 52.02 9.68 23.96
N LEU A 5 51.13 8.69 23.86
CA LEU A 5 51.24 7.48 24.67
C LEU A 5 50.91 6.27 23.79
N LEU A 6 51.87 5.35 23.77
CA LEU A 6 51.93 4.07 23.05
C LEU A 6 51.76 2.95 24.09
N VAL A 7 51.16 1.81 23.72
CA VAL A 7 51.61 0.40 23.99
C VAL A 7 50.44 -0.61 23.78
N ASN A 8 50.49 -1.27 22.61
CA ASN A 8 50.55 -2.71 22.28
C ASN A 8 49.62 -3.85 22.82
N TYR A 9 49.07 -4.56 21.81
CA TYR A 9 48.80 -6.00 21.54
C TYR A 9 47.72 -6.84 22.28
N VAL A 10 46.60 -7.08 21.54
CA VAL A 10 46.09 -8.36 20.96
C VAL A 10 45.41 -9.48 21.80
N PHE A 11 44.28 -9.94 21.24
CA PHE A 11 43.39 -11.12 21.42
C PHE A 11 42.62 -11.28 22.75
N ASN A 12 41.32 -10.98 22.74
CA ASN A 12 40.25 -12.00 22.58
C ASN A 12 38.85 -11.36 22.58
N ARG A 13 37.98 -11.85 21.68
CA ARG A 13 36.50 -11.77 21.61
C ARG A 13 35.83 -10.43 21.96
N GLY A 14 35.13 -9.91 20.95
CA GLY A 14 34.44 -8.63 20.99
C GLY A 14 33.31 -8.57 22.00
N ASN A 15 33.15 -7.39 22.60
CA ASN A 15 32.18 -6.40 22.16
C ASN A 15 32.51 -5.09 22.87
N LEU A 16 32.82 -4.05 22.09
CA LEU A 16 33.04 -2.70 22.60
C LEU A 16 31.67 -2.04 22.77
N TYR A 17 31.31 -1.68 24.00
CA TYR A 17 30.27 -0.69 24.27
C TYR A 17 30.97 0.66 24.48
N GLN A 18 30.68 1.66 23.65
CA GLN A 18 31.10 3.04 23.85
C GLN A 18 29.96 3.94 23.37
N ALA A 19 29.19 4.51 24.30
CA ALA A 19 29.31 5.85 24.92
C ALA A 19 28.60 6.94 24.10
N ILE A 20 27.54 7.47 24.69
CA ILE A 20 26.67 8.53 24.18
C ILE A 20 27.26 9.89 24.60
N PHE A 21 27.41 10.82 23.67
CA PHE A 21 27.60 12.24 23.96
C PHE A 21 26.31 13.01 23.66
N TYR A 22 25.89 13.85 24.61
CA TYR A 22 24.80 14.81 24.42
C TYR A 22 25.31 16.04 23.68
N CYS A 23 24.54 16.52 22.70
CA CYS A 23 24.62 17.91 22.27
C CYS A 23 23.19 18.48 22.18
N ASN A 24 22.92 19.49 23.00
CA ASN A 24 21.69 20.27 22.96
C ASN A 24 21.76 21.27 21.81
N ALA A 25 20.74 21.31 20.97
CA ALA A 25 20.43 22.49 20.16
C ALA A 25 18.92 22.67 20.02
N VAL A 26 18.49 23.88 20.36
CA VAL A 26 17.12 24.39 20.32
C VAL A 26 16.86 24.99 18.94
N SER A 27 15.83 24.54 18.22
CA SER A 27 15.29 25.23 17.05
C SER A 27 13.84 24.76 16.75
N PRO A 28 12.91 25.65 16.35
CA PRO A 28 11.53 25.27 16.07
C PRO A 28 11.40 24.83 14.60
N GLN A 29 11.10 23.55 14.38
CA GLN A 29 10.66 23.01 13.10
C GLN A 29 9.43 22.12 13.30
N PRO A 30 8.53 22.02 12.29
CA PRO A 30 7.22 21.37 12.45
C PRO A 30 7.37 19.86 12.69
N GLN A 31 6.60 19.35 13.66
CA GLN A 31 6.71 17.99 14.19
C GLN A 31 5.93 16.98 13.33
N TYR A 32 6.52 15.79 13.15
CA TYR A 32 6.06 14.73 12.23
C TYR A 32 5.22 13.66 12.96
N PRO A 33 4.07 13.17 12.43
CA PRO A 33 3.46 11.92 12.90
C PRO A 33 4.34 10.70 12.61
N LEU A 34 4.42 9.84 13.61
CA LEU A 34 5.12 8.56 13.66
C LEU A 34 4.25 7.46 13.04
N ILE A 35 4.77 6.78 12.01
CA ILE A 35 4.26 5.48 11.56
C ILE A 35 5.28 4.47 12.06
N ALA A 36 4.94 3.73 13.11
CA ALA A 36 5.85 2.75 13.68
C ALA A 36 5.62 1.39 13.02
N PHE A 37 6.61 0.93 12.26
CA PHE A 37 6.74 -0.48 11.88
C PHE A 37 7.57 -1.18 12.95
N ALA A 38 6.95 -2.03 13.78
CA ALA A 38 7.69 -2.90 14.67
C ALA A 38 8.07 -4.17 13.89
N MET A 39 9.28 -4.18 13.32
CA MET A 39 9.88 -5.40 12.79
C MET A 39 10.60 -6.12 13.94
N VAL A 40 10.14 -7.32 14.29
CA VAL A 40 10.89 -8.21 15.18
C VAL A 40 11.88 -9.00 14.33
N HIS A 41 13.15 -8.91 14.74
CA HIS A 41 14.36 -9.64 14.36
C HIS A 41 14.20 -10.79 13.34
N GLU A 42 15.03 -10.79 12.30
CA GLU A 42 15.03 -11.73 11.15
C GLU A 42 15.18 -13.23 11.50
N ASP A 43 15.43 -13.61 12.77
CA ASP A 43 15.82 -14.96 13.16
C ASP A 43 14.98 -15.56 14.33
N GLY A 44 13.81 -15.01 14.66
CA GLY A 44 12.98 -15.57 15.75
C GLY A 44 11.48 -15.25 15.71
N PRO A 45 10.64 -16.04 16.41
CA PRO A 45 9.20 -15.75 16.52
C PRO A 45 8.99 -14.43 17.24
N GLY A 46 8.23 -13.52 16.62
CA GLY A 46 8.03 -12.16 17.08
C GLY A 46 6.64 -11.64 16.75
N VAL A 47 6.10 -10.78 17.61
CA VAL A 47 4.84 -10.08 17.34
C VAL A 47 5.12 -8.94 16.38
N LYS A 48 4.51 -8.96 15.19
CA LYS A 48 4.55 -7.82 14.26
C LYS A 48 3.28 -6.99 14.49
N VAL A 49 3.48 -5.75 14.94
CA VAL A 49 2.38 -4.80 15.13
C VAL A 49 2.56 -3.70 14.09
N LEU A 50 1.56 -3.53 13.23
CA LEU A 50 1.45 -2.37 12.38
C LEU A 50 0.47 -1.40 13.05
N ILE A 51 0.99 -0.27 13.50
CA ILE A 51 0.19 0.81 14.07
C ILE A 51 0.19 1.94 13.05
N MET A 52 -0.95 2.15 12.39
CA MET A 52 -1.16 3.32 11.56
C MET A 52 -1.83 4.39 12.41
N ASN A 53 -1.02 5.31 12.95
CA ASN A 53 -1.52 6.47 13.67
C ASN A 53 -1.84 7.58 12.66
N HIS A 54 -3.11 7.96 12.56
CA HIS A 54 -3.57 9.01 11.66
C HIS A 54 -3.42 10.44 12.27
N ASN A 55 -2.87 10.55 13.49
CA ASN A 55 -2.69 11.82 14.19
C ASN A 55 -1.22 12.06 14.56
N SER A 56 -0.79 13.33 14.58
CA SER A 56 0.53 13.78 15.05
C SER A 56 0.70 13.72 16.56
N THR A 57 -0.36 13.45 17.32
CA THR A 57 -0.27 13.28 18.77
C THR A 57 0.37 11.95 19.17
N PRO A 58 1.36 11.95 20.09
CA PRO A 58 1.90 10.72 20.66
C PRO A 58 0.82 9.98 21.46
N HIS A 59 0.67 8.69 21.20
CA HIS A 59 -0.24 7.82 21.96
C HIS A 59 0.55 6.71 22.64
N ASP A 60 0.24 6.41 23.89
CA ASP A 60 0.81 5.26 24.59
C ASP A 60 -0.07 4.02 24.33
N PHE A 61 0.53 2.97 23.78
CA PHE A 61 -0.15 1.70 23.56
C PHE A 61 0.22 0.71 24.66
N ARG A 62 -0.79 0.04 25.23
CA ARG A 62 -0.59 -1.06 26.19
C ARG A 62 -1.24 -2.32 25.64
N ILE A 63 -0.42 -3.36 25.43
CA ILE A 63 -0.90 -4.71 25.11
C ILE A 63 -0.72 -5.54 26.37
N ASN A 64 -1.83 -5.92 27.00
CA ASN A 64 -1.83 -6.81 28.16
C ASN A 64 -2.04 -8.25 27.68
N PHE A 65 -1.04 -9.10 27.84
CA PHE A 65 -1.22 -10.54 27.69
C PHE A 65 -1.77 -11.09 29.02
N GLY A 66 -3.09 -11.11 29.15
CA GLY A 66 -3.76 -11.71 30.29
C GLY A 66 -3.72 -13.24 30.22
N ASN A 67 -3.26 -13.89 31.30
CA ASN A 67 -3.50 -15.31 31.51
C ASN A 67 -4.61 -15.45 32.58
N THR A 68 -5.69 -16.16 32.27
CA THR A 68 -6.91 -16.22 33.11
C THR A 68 -6.84 -17.22 34.27
N SER A 69 -5.66 -17.80 34.57
CA SER A 69 -5.51 -18.73 35.70
C SER A 69 -4.70 -18.13 36.86
N ASN A 70 -5.27 -18.20 38.06
CA ASN A 70 -4.79 -17.73 39.38
C ASN A 70 -3.43 -18.28 39.88
N SER A 71 -2.44 -18.53 39.03
CA SER A 71 -1.08 -18.84 39.48
C SER A 71 -0.15 -17.68 39.19
N THR A 72 0.49 -17.17 40.25
CA THR A 72 1.62 -16.24 40.21
C THR A 72 2.61 -16.63 39.10
N ASN A 73 2.68 -15.85 38.01
CA ASN A 73 3.92 -15.40 37.37
C ASN A 73 3.69 -14.60 36.08
N THR A 74 4.47 -13.51 36.01
CA THR A 74 4.97 -12.79 34.82
C THR A 74 3.95 -12.48 33.71
N SER A 75 3.19 -11.40 33.90
CA SER A 75 2.70 -10.62 32.76
C SER A 75 3.88 -9.90 32.11
N GLY A 76 4.17 -10.22 30.85
CA GLY A 76 5.08 -9.42 30.03
C GLY A 76 4.40 -8.11 29.68
N LYS A 77 4.92 -6.99 30.20
CA LYS A 77 4.47 -5.65 29.84
C LYS A 77 5.25 -5.18 28.62
N VAL A 78 4.62 -5.13 27.45
CA VAL A 78 5.19 -4.39 26.33
C VAL A 78 4.56 -3.01 26.37
N THR A 79 5.33 -2.03 26.86
CA THR A 79 4.95 -0.61 26.82
C THR A 79 5.64 -0.01 25.61
N PHE A 80 4.86 0.40 24.62
CA PHE A 80 5.38 1.27 23.58
C PHE A 80 5.19 2.69 24.08
N ASN A 81 6.26 3.24 24.67
CA ASN A 81 6.31 4.63 25.08
C ASN A 81 6.88 5.42 23.89
N PHE A 82 6.03 6.24 23.28
CA PHE A 82 6.42 7.12 22.19
C PHE A 82 6.70 8.55 22.69
N THR A 83 6.79 8.75 24.00
CA THR A 83 7.06 10.04 24.62
C THR A 83 8.54 10.41 24.41
N GLY A 84 8.79 11.46 23.65
CA GLY A 84 10.15 11.99 23.43
C GLY A 84 10.86 11.50 22.16
N LEU A 85 10.20 10.70 21.30
CA LEU A 85 10.70 10.39 19.96
C LEU A 85 10.30 11.53 19.02
N TYR A 86 11.17 12.53 18.90
CA TYR A 86 10.97 13.71 18.04
C TYR A 86 11.45 13.50 16.59
N THR A 87 11.91 12.29 16.27
CA THR A 87 12.44 11.85 14.96
C THR A 87 12.16 10.36 14.75
N ASP A 88 12.12 9.91 13.50
CA ASP A 88 12.04 8.48 13.13
C ASP A 88 13.19 7.71 13.83
N GLY A 89 12.86 6.87 14.82
CA GLY A 89 13.83 6.17 15.65
C GLY A 89 13.48 4.68 15.77
N TYR A 90 14.47 3.83 15.51
CA TYR A 90 14.37 2.39 15.75
C TYR A 90 14.15 2.10 17.24
N LEU A 91 13.03 1.45 17.57
CA LEU A 91 12.86 0.81 18.88
C LEU A 91 13.71 -0.45 18.91
N ASN A 92 14.94 -0.32 19.39
CA ASN A 92 15.83 -1.45 19.64
C ASN A 92 15.38 -2.16 20.94
N SER A 93 14.27 -2.89 20.90
CA SER A 93 13.85 -3.70 22.05
C SER A 93 14.68 -4.98 22.09
N GLN A 94 15.85 -4.94 22.73
CA GLN A 94 16.43 -6.17 23.24
C GLN A 94 15.49 -6.72 24.32
N MET A 95 14.79 -7.81 24.03
CA MET A 95 14.13 -8.59 25.07
C MET A 95 15.21 -9.26 25.93
N LEU A 96 15.74 -8.54 26.91
CA LEU A 96 16.53 -9.13 27.97
C LEU A 96 15.59 -9.99 28.82
N ASN A 97 15.65 -11.30 28.64
CA ASN A 97 14.81 -12.29 29.32
C ASN A 97 15.19 -12.50 30.80
N ASN A 98 15.71 -11.47 31.47
CA ASN A 98 16.02 -11.47 32.89
C ASN A 98 16.04 -10.03 33.41
N ALA A 99 14.87 -9.49 33.77
CA ALA A 99 14.80 -8.35 34.67
C ALA A 99 13.51 -8.40 35.48
N GLN A 100 13.63 -8.73 36.76
CA GLN A 100 12.67 -8.28 37.76
C GLN A 100 12.78 -6.75 37.83
N TYR A 101 11.97 -6.02 37.07
CA TYR A 101 11.72 -4.62 37.36
C TYR A 101 10.68 -4.53 38.48
N PRO A 102 10.96 -3.83 39.59
CA PRO A 102 9.93 -3.55 40.57
C PRO A 102 8.84 -2.71 39.91
N PHE A 103 7.60 -3.07 40.21
CA PHE A 103 6.39 -2.35 39.85
C PHE A 103 6.55 -0.86 40.22
N VAL A 104 6.70 0.01 39.22
CA VAL A 104 6.56 1.46 39.42
C VAL A 104 5.07 1.76 39.22
N PRO A 105 4.32 2.15 40.27
CA PRO A 105 2.94 2.59 40.11
C PRO A 105 2.93 3.78 39.14
N ALA A 106 1.95 3.81 38.24
CA ALA A 106 1.71 4.99 37.41
C ALA A 106 1.65 6.22 38.33
N GLN A 107 2.46 7.24 38.03
CA GLN A 107 2.30 8.51 38.73
C GLN A 107 0.90 9.01 38.41
N THR A 108 0.14 9.29 39.46
CA THR A 108 -1.17 9.94 39.38
C THR A 108 -1.00 11.27 38.66
N GLY A 109 -1.32 11.31 37.37
CA GLY A 109 -1.19 12.53 36.56
C GLY A 109 -1.07 12.27 35.05
N ASP A 110 -0.63 11.09 34.64
CA ASP A 110 -0.52 10.78 33.20
C ASP A 110 -1.91 10.51 32.61
N THR A 111 -2.47 11.51 31.95
CA THR A 111 -3.69 11.36 31.14
C THR A 111 -3.38 10.47 29.95
N VAL A 112 -3.82 9.20 30.03
CA VAL A 112 -3.86 8.30 28.88
C VAL A 112 -4.81 8.94 27.85
N LEU A 113 -4.24 9.43 26.74
CA LEU A 113 -5.03 9.96 25.63
C LEU A 113 -5.76 8.79 24.96
N ALA A 114 -7.08 8.88 24.89
CA ALA A 114 -7.89 7.91 24.16
C ALA A 114 -7.45 7.87 22.70
N ILE A 115 -7.43 6.67 22.12
CA ILE A 115 -7.22 6.47 20.69
C ILE A 115 -8.31 7.27 19.96
N PRO A 116 -7.97 8.13 18.99
CA PRO A 116 -8.98 8.84 18.21
C PRO A 116 -9.94 7.83 17.57
N PRO A 117 -11.25 8.12 17.50
CA PRO A 117 -12.14 7.38 16.62
C PRO A 117 -11.49 7.32 15.22
N HIS A 118 -11.59 6.16 14.53
CA HIS A 118 -11.01 5.88 13.20
C HIS A 118 -9.51 5.47 13.14
N SER A 119 -8.82 5.25 14.27
CA SER A 119 -7.48 4.66 14.22
C SER A 119 -7.53 3.16 13.88
N THR A 120 -6.78 2.72 12.86
CA THR A 120 -6.67 1.29 12.51
C THR A 120 -5.44 0.66 13.16
N ILE A 121 -5.67 -0.33 14.04
CA ILE A 121 -4.59 -1.15 14.61
C ILE A 121 -4.64 -2.52 13.96
N MET A 122 -3.63 -2.86 13.16
CA MET A 122 -3.49 -4.18 12.58
C MET A 122 -2.49 -5.00 13.41
N MET A 123 -3.00 -5.97 14.15
CA MET A 123 -2.18 -6.92 14.89
C MET A 123 -2.14 -8.25 14.13
N VAL A 124 -0.95 -8.68 13.72
CA VAL A 124 -0.73 -9.99 13.10
C VAL A 124 0.04 -10.86 14.08
N PHE A 125 -0.59 -11.93 14.57
CA PHE A 125 0.02 -12.85 15.52
C PHE A 125 0.62 -14.06 14.78
N ASP A 126 1.91 -14.33 15.00
CA ASP A 126 2.52 -15.61 14.66
C ASP A 126 2.24 -16.61 15.79
N CYS A 127 1.39 -17.61 15.52
CA CYS A 127 0.99 -18.60 16.52
C CYS A 127 1.93 -19.81 16.62
N HIS A 128 3.04 -19.88 15.86
CA HIS A 128 3.86 -21.09 15.77
C HIS A 128 5.37 -20.86 15.97
N GLY A 129 5.74 -20.13 17.01
CA GLY A 129 7.07 -20.29 17.61
C GLY A 129 7.21 -21.69 18.23
N LYS A 130 8.24 -22.46 17.83
CA LYS A 130 8.69 -23.67 18.55
C LYS A 130 9.27 -23.29 19.92
N PHE A 131 8.42 -22.87 20.86
CA PHE A 131 8.81 -22.83 22.26
C PHE A 131 8.90 -24.26 22.80
N GLN A 132 10.05 -24.62 23.38
CA GLN A 132 10.11 -25.69 24.38
C GLN A 132 9.38 -25.18 25.63
N GLY A 133 8.06 -25.26 25.59
CA GLY A 133 7.14 -24.66 26.55
C GLY A 133 5.73 -24.67 25.96
N ARG A 134 5.26 -25.86 25.61
CA ARG A 134 4.03 -26.09 24.84
C ARG A 134 2.79 -25.69 25.66
N LEU A 135 2.21 -24.52 25.41
CA LEU A 135 0.81 -24.27 25.73
C LEU A 135 -0.04 -25.01 24.68
N ILE A 136 -0.49 -26.22 25.05
CA ILE A 136 -1.44 -26.99 24.25
C ILE A 136 -2.81 -26.33 24.43
N TYR A 137 -3.26 -25.56 23.45
CA TYR A 137 -4.66 -25.16 23.37
C TYR A 137 -5.48 -26.42 23.01
N ARG A 138 -6.15 -26.98 24.02
CA ARG A 138 -7.12 -28.06 23.82
C ARG A 138 -8.40 -27.47 23.21
N LYS A 139 -9.13 -28.30 22.46
CA LYS A 139 -10.40 -27.98 21.78
C LYS A 139 -11.45 -27.26 22.67
N GLU A 140 -11.30 -27.37 23.99
CA GLU A 140 -12.16 -26.79 25.03
C GLU A 140 -11.89 -25.28 25.26
N ASN A 141 -10.73 -24.75 24.85
CA ASN A 141 -10.31 -23.36 25.14
C ASN A 141 -10.49 -22.41 23.94
N TYR A 142 -11.23 -22.82 22.91
CA TYR A 142 -11.36 -22.08 21.64
C TYR A 142 -12.09 -20.72 21.75
N PHE A 143 -12.76 -20.44 22.88
CA PHE A 143 -13.56 -19.24 23.09
C PHE A 143 -12.87 -18.14 23.92
N GLU A 144 -11.64 -18.37 24.39
CA GLU A 144 -10.91 -17.38 25.19
C GLU A 144 -9.49 -17.16 24.66
N GLY A 145 -9.37 -16.51 23.49
CA GLY A 145 -8.10 -15.89 23.09
C GLY A 145 -7.76 -14.68 23.97
N PRO A 146 -6.50 -14.17 23.98
CA PRO A 146 -6.14 -12.96 24.72
C PRO A 146 -7.11 -11.82 24.46
N LYS A 147 -7.79 -11.38 25.53
CA LYS A 147 -8.67 -10.20 25.49
C LYS A 147 -7.82 -8.94 25.31
N LEU A 148 -8.06 -8.20 24.24
CA LEU A 148 -7.54 -6.85 24.09
C LEU A 148 -8.45 -5.92 24.90
N GLN A 149 -8.04 -5.62 26.14
CA GLN A 149 -8.73 -4.61 26.93
C GLN A 149 -8.26 -3.23 26.46
N GLN A 150 -9.09 -2.53 25.68
CA GLN A 150 -8.89 -1.11 25.40
C GLN A 150 -8.90 -0.38 26.74
N ILE A 151 -7.91 0.46 27.01
CA ILE A 151 -7.95 1.32 28.19
C ILE A 151 -8.94 2.45 27.89
N GLY A 152 -10.20 2.19 28.22
CA GLY A 152 -11.36 3.02 27.94
C GLY A 152 -12.61 2.18 27.69
N ASN A 153 -13.13 1.50 28.72
CA ASN A 153 -14.46 0.84 28.86
C ASN A 153 -15.12 0.09 27.68
N VAL A 154 -14.43 -0.18 26.58
CA VAL A 154 -14.93 -0.99 25.46
C VAL A 154 -13.93 -2.11 25.23
N ASP A 155 -14.27 -3.32 25.69
CA ASP A 155 -13.51 -4.51 25.33
C ASP A 155 -13.66 -4.72 23.81
N VAL A 156 -12.61 -4.42 23.04
CA VAL A 156 -12.55 -4.81 21.63
C VAL A 156 -12.12 -6.27 21.62
N LEU A 157 -13.07 -7.18 21.44
CA LEU A 157 -12.76 -8.59 21.22
C LEU A 157 -11.84 -8.66 19.99
N PRO A 158 -10.65 -9.31 20.08
CA PRO A 158 -9.87 -9.57 18.89
C PRO A 158 -10.77 -10.35 17.94
N VAL A 159 -10.90 -9.88 16.70
CA VAL A 159 -11.50 -10.69 15.65
C VAL A 159 -10.52 -11.81 15.37
N TYR A 160 -10.68 -12.91 16.08
CA TYR A 160 -10.09 -14.17 15.68
C TYR A 160 -10.80 -14.58 14.41
N ASN A 161 -10.18 -14.31 13.27
CA ASN A 161 -10.42 -15.11 12.07
C ASN A 161 -9.85 -16.50 12.34
N VAL A 162 -10.56 -17.27 13.18
CA VAL A 162 -10.44 -18.71 13.15
C VAL A 162 -10.80 -19.08 11.71
N CYS A 163 -9.90 -19.77 11.00
CA CYS A 163 -10.13 -20.32 9.67
C CYS A 163 -11.31 -21.31 9.68
N ALA A 164 -12.54 -20.82 9.80
CA ALA A 164 -13.75 -21.59 9.96
C ALA A 164 -14.36 -21.78 8.58
N ARG A 165 -14.15 -22.95 7.96
CA ARG A 165 -14.82 -23.46 6.75
C ARG A 165 -15.23 -22.40 5.70
N GLY A 166 -14.37 -21.43 5.44
CA GLY A 166 -14.46 -20.60 4.25
C GLY A 166 -14.29 -21.47 3.00
N GLY A 167 -14.76 -20.98 1.85
CA GLY A 167 -14.58 -21.69 0.59
C GLY A 167 -13.10 -22.06 0.36
N PHE A 168 -12.83 -23.31 -0.02
CA PHE A 168 -11.49 -23.70 -0.47
C PHE A 168 -11.35 -23.36 -1.94
N LEU A 169 -10.29 -22.65 -2.30
CA LEU A 169 -9.93 -22.37 -3.69
C LEU A 169 -8.61 -23.08 -4.00
N GLY A 170 -8.55 -23.74 -5.15
CA GLY A 170 -7.39 -24.51 -5.56
C GLY A 170 -7.63 -25.25 -6.87
N GLY A 171 -6.55 -25.55 -7.58
CA GLY A 171 -6.58 -26.26 -8.86
C GLY A 171 -6.86 -25.33 -10.04
N THR A 172 -7.36 -25.93 -11.12
CA THR A 172 -7.56 -25.23 -12.40
C THR A 172 -8.93 -24.55 -12.45
N ILE A 173 -8.95 -23.27 -12.83
CA ILE A 173 -10.15 -22.47 -13.09
C ILE A 173 -10.31 -22.35 -14.61
N THR A 174 -11.35 -22.99 -15.15
CA THR A 174 -11.66 -23.01 -16.60
C THR A 174 -12.81 -22.08 -16.99
N VAL A 175 -13.47 -21.46 -16.00
CA VAL A 175 -14.63 -20.60 -16.19
C VAL A 175 -14.54 -19.41 -15.26
N ASP A 176 -15.21 -18.33 -15.63
CA ASP A 176 -15.31 -17.13 -14.81
C ASP A 176 -15.78 -17.48 -13.39
N THR A 177 -14.93 -17.14 -12.42
CA THR A 177 -15.11 -17.43 -11.02
C THR A 177 -15.12 -16.13 -10.24
N HIS A 178 -16.26 -15.83 -9.62
CA HIS A 178 -16.45 -14.63 -8.81
C HIS A 178 -16.65 -15.01 -7.35
N LEU A 179 -15.79 -14.48 -6.48
CA LEU A 179 -15.82 -14.69 -5.05
C LEU A 179 -16.05 -13.34 -4.37
N THR A 180 -17.08 -13.27 -3.51
CA THR A 180 -17.53 -12.01 -2.91
C THR A 180 -17.92 -12.17 -1.45
N ASN A 181 -17.59 -11.19 -0.60
CA ASN A 181 -18.05 -11.12 0.81
C ASN A 181 -17.74 -12.39 1.63
N ASP A 182 -16.63 -13.07 1.33
CA ASP A 182 -16.29 -14.35 1.94
C ASP A 182 -14.83 -14.41 2.39
N THR A 183 -14.54 -15.33 3.30
CA THR A 183 -13.18 -15.77 3.62
C THR A 183 -12.84 -16.98 2.76
N ILE A 184 -11.77 -16.86 1.97
CA ILE A 184 -11.35 -17.89 1.01
C ILE A 184 -10.01 -18.44 1.46
N HIS A 185 -9.91 -19.77 1.53
CA HIS A 185 -8.66 -20.45 1.85
C HIS A 185 -8.05 -21.05 0.58
N VAL A 186 -6.87 -20.58 0.20
CA VAL A 186 -6.10 -21.10 -0.92
C VAL A 186 -5.06 -22.07 -0.38
N ASN A 187 -5.35 -23.37 -0.46
CA ASN A 187 -4.49 -24.42 0.12
C ASN A 187 -3.62 -25.15 -0.91
N MET A 188 -3.76 -24.81 -2.19
CA MET A 188 -2.95 -25.28 -3.30
C MET A 188 -2.90 -24.21 -4.38
N ASP A 189 -2.00 -24.38 -5.36
CA ASP A 189 -1.90 -23.45 -6.49
C ASP A 189 -3.24 -23.33 -7.23
N VAL A 190 -3.53 -22.10 -7.65
CA VAL A 190 -4.68 -21.75 -8.48
C VAL A 190 -4.16 -21.46 -9.89
N ASN A 191 -4.66 -22.17 -10.89
CA ASN A 191 -4.22 -22.02 -12.28
C ASN A 191 -5.41 -21.55 -13.13
N LEU A 192 -5.35 -20.35 -13.69
CA LEU A 192 -6.36 -19.85 -14.62
C LEU A 192 -6.02 -20.31 -16.03
N GLU A 193 -6.98 -20.98 -16.69
CA GLU A 193 -6.87 -21.33 -18.11
C GLU A 193 -7.21 -20.14 -19.01
N ASP A 194 -6.90 -20.30 -20.30
CA ASP A 194 -7.27 -19.35 -21.36
C ASP A 194 -8.75 -18.97 -21.31
N GLY A 195 -9.03 -17.66 -21.41
CA GLY A 195 -10.36 -17.07 -21.35
C GLY A 195 -10.99 -17.00 -19.96
N ALA A 196 -10.39 -17.61 -18.93
CA ALA A 196 -10.97 -17.63 -17.60
C ALA A 196 -10.70 -16.32 -16.83
N LYS A 197 -11.72 -15.81 -16.13
CA LYS A 197 -11.59 -14.67 -15.22
C LYS A 197 -11.71 -15.08 -13.75
N LEU A 198 -10.78 -14.63 -12.90
CA LEU A 198 -10.90 -14.76 -11.44
C LEU A 198 -11.16 -13.38 -10.82
N THR A 199 -12.23 -13.26 -10.03
CA THR A 199 -12.57 -12.04 -9.31
C THR A 199 -12.65 -12.30 -7.81
N PHE A 200 -11.88 -11.55 -7.03
CA PHE A 200 -12.06 -11.37 -5.59
C PHE A 200 -12.63 -9.98 -5.35
N ASN A 201 -13.79 -9.88 -4.70
CA ASN A 201 -14.39 -8.59 -4.38
C ASN A 201 -14.96 -8.58 -2.97
N ASN A 202 -14.40 -7.73 -2.11
CA ASN A 202 -14.76 -7.64 -0.70
C ASN A 202 -14.50 -8.96 0.06
N CYS A 203 -13.34 -9.58 -0.19
CA CYS A 203 -12.96 -10.87 0.37
C CYS A 203 -11.80 -10.78 1.37
N VAL A 204 -11.66 -11.82 2.16
CA VAL A 204 -10.43 -12.13 2.89
C VAL A 204 -9.85 -13.43 2.33
N VAL A 205 -8.72 -13.35 1.64
CA VAL A 205 -8.08 -14.51 0.99
C VAL A 205 -6.82 -14.88 1.74
N VAL A 206 -6.81 -16.10 2.25
CA VAL A 206 -5.74 -16.64 3.07
C VAL A 206 -5.01 -17.74 2.29
N PHE A 207 -3.75 -17.50 1.96
CA PHE A 207 -2.91 -18.41 1.20
C PHE A 207 -2.09 -19.32 2.11
N ALA A 208 -2.01 -20.61 1.78
CA ALA A 208 -1.04 -21.51 2.40
C ALA A 208 0.39 -21.16 1.93
N GLU A 209 1.38 -21.54 2.73
CA GLU A 209 2.80 -21.35 2.38
C GLU A 209 3.13 -21.89 0.99
N GLY A 210 3.87 -21.11 0.21
CA GLY A 210 4.35 -21.51 -1.12
C GLY A 210 3.28 -21.57 -2.21
N THR A 211 2.00 -21.35 -1.89
CA THR A 211 0.94 -21.32 -2.91
C THR A 211 1.00 -20.05 -3.75
N LYS A 212 0.54 -20.15 -5.00
CA LYS A 212 0.42 -19.01 -5.92
C LYS A 212 -0.85 -19.07 -6.76
N ILE A 213 -1.15 -17.94 -7.39
CA ILE A 213 -2.06 -17.87 -8.53
C ILE A 213 -1.21 -17.77 -9.79
N THR A 214 -1.43 -18.65 -10.76
CA THR A 214 -0.86 -18.55 -12.11
C THR A 214 -1.95 -18.37 -13.15
N SER A 215 -1.62 -17.71 -14.25
CA SER A 215 -2.57 -17.43 -15.33
C SER A 215 -1.96 -17.75 -16.70
N GLN A 216 -2.73 -18.42 -17.55
CA GLN A 216 -2.41 -18.64 -18.97
C GLN A 216 -2.77 -17.38 -19.80
N PRO A 217 -2.20 -17.21 -21.00
CA PRO A 217 -2.66 -16.18 -21.94
C PRO A 217 -4.17 -16.28 -22.19
N GLY A 218 -4.85 -15.14 -22.32
CA GLY A 218 -6.31 -15.04 -22.44
C GLY A 218 -7.05 -14.86 -21.10
N SER A 219 -6.37 -14.97 -19.97
CA SER A 219 -6.99 -14.91 -18.63
C SER A 219 -6.88 -13.55 -17.96
N SER A 220 -7.80 -13.27 -17.03
CA SER A 220 -7.86 -11.97 -16.32
C SER A 220 -8.09 -12.14 -14.82
N ILE A 221 -7.50 -11.24 -14.03
CA ILE A 221 -7.64 -11.23 -12.57
C ILE A 221 -8.13 -9.85 -12.08
N GLU A 222 -9.17 -9.87 -11.25
CA GLU A 222 -9.66 -8.69 -10.54
C GLU A 222 -9.63 -8.90 -9.03
N ILE A 223 -9.06 -7.94 -8.31
CA ILE A 223 -8.97 -7.89 -6.85
C ILE A 223 -9.48 -6.54 -6.39
N LYS A 224 -10.62 -6.51 -5.72
CA LYS A 224 -11.31 -5.28 -5.30
C LYS A 224 -11.65 -5.35 -3.84
N ASN A 225 -11.33 -4.31 -3.06
CA ASN A 225 -11.66 -4.23 -1.64
C ASN A 225 -11.29 -5.51 -0.87
N THR A 226 -10.20 -6.19 -1.24
CA THR A 226 -9.88 -7.54 -0.78
C THR A 226 -8.57 -7.54 -0.01
N GLN A 227 -8.49 -8.39 1.01
CA GLN A 227 -7.26 -8.62 1.77
C GLN A 227 -6.67 -9.96 1.35
N LEU A 228 -5.43 -9.98 0.87
CA LEU A 228 -4.69 -11.19 0.50
C LEU A 228 -3.48 -11.29 1.42
N PHE A 229 -3.33 -12.42 2.11
CA PHE A 229 -2.16 -12.65 2.93
C PHE A 229 -1.80 -14.13 3.05
N GLY A 230 -0.50 -14.39 3.17
CA GLY A 230 0.04 -15.72 3.47
C GLY A 230 -0.17 -16.11 4.93
N CYS A 231 -0.35 -17.41 5.17
CA CYS A 231 -0.42 -17.99 6.51
C CYS A 231 0.92 -17.90 7.25
N ILE A 232 0.90 -17.27 8.43
CA ILE A 232 1.79 -17.54 9.57
C ILE A 232 3.27 -17.70 9.23
N GLY A 233 4.02 -16.59 9.18
CA GLY A 233 5.49 -16.58 9.13
C GLY A 233 6.09 -16.98 7.78
N ASN A 234 5.38 -17.78 6.99
CA ASN A 234 5.80 -18.26 5.71
C ASN A 234 4.98 -17.57 4.60
N GLY A 235 5.69 -16.93 3.67
CA GLY A 235 5.06 -16.19 2.59
C GLY A 235 4.34 -17.09 1.59
N TRP A 236 3.46 -16.49 0.80
CA TRP A 236 2.94 -17.09 -0.42
C TRP A 236 3.75 -16.59 -1.62
N GLU A 237 3.68 -17.29 -2.75
CA GLU A 237 4.54 -17.01 -3.90
C GLU A 237 4.03 -15.81 -4.74
N GLY A 238 2.81 -15.35 -4.50
CA GLY A 238 2.21 -14.21 -5.19
C GLY A 238 1.31 -14.59 -6.37
N ILE A 239 1.09 -13.62 -7.24
CA ILE A 239 0.31 -13.75 -8.48
C ILE A 239 1.28 -13.71 -9.65
N ASP A 240 1.19 -14.66 -10.56
CA ASP A 240 2.02 -14.77 -11.76
C ASP A 240 1.13 -14.82 -13.00
N MET A 241 1.05 -13.70 -13.71
CA MET A 241 0.26 -13.60 -14.93
C MET A 241 1.15 -13.58 -16.16
N ASN A 242 0.92 -14.51 -17.08
CA ASN A 242 1.57 -14.53 -18.38
C ASN A 242 0.53 -14.37 -19.47
N SER A 243 0.80 -13.46 -20.40
CA SER A 243 -0.10 -13.13 -21.51
C SER A 243 0.59 -13.30 -22.86
N SER A 244 -0.18 -13.24 -23.94
CA SER A 244 0.36 -13.04 -25.29
C SER A 244 0.17 -11.57 -25.71
N GLU A 245 0.99 -11.08 -26.65
CA GLU A 245 1.00 -9.65 -27.02
C GLU A 245 -0.32 -9.16 -27.65
N ASP A 246 -1.18 -10.08 -28.07
CA ASP A 246 -2.43 -9.83 -28.80
C ASP A 246 -3.70 -10.01 -27.93
N ASP A 247 -3.58 -10.49 -26.69
CA ASP A 247 -4.74 -10.80 -25.84
C ASP A 247 -5.24 -9.56 -25.07
N GLU A 248 -6.55 -9.53 -24.79
CA GLU A 248 -7.20 -8.48 -23.98
C GLU A 248 -7.00 -8.68 -22.45
N ASP A 249 -5.94 -9.39 -22.07
CA ASP A 249 -5.66 -9.77 -20.68
C ASP A 249 -5.39 -8.55 -19.81
N TYR A 250 -5.94 -8.56 -18.60
CA TYR A 250 -5.68 -7.50 -17.63
C TYR A 250 -5.62 -7.99 -16.19
N LEU A 251 -4.87 -7.22 -15.42
CA LEU A 251 -4.84 -7.28 -13.96
C LEU A 251 -5.43 -5.98 -13.41
N LEU A 252 -6.43 -6.09 -12.57
CA LEU A 252 -6.99 -4.97 -11.81
C LEU A 252 -6.90 -5.24 -10.32
N ILE A 253 -6.15 -4.41 -9.60
CA ILE A 253 -6.08 -4.40 -8.13
C ILE A 253 -6.56 -3.04 -7.64
N GLN A 254 -7.60 -3.01 -6.81
CA GLN A 254 -8.21 -1.77 -6.36
C GLN A 254 -8.58 -1.85 -4.88
N ASN A 255 -8.22 -0.81 -4.12
CA ASN A 255 -8.56 -0.65 -2.71
C ASN A 255 -8.28 -1.90 -1.87
N SER A 256 -7.19 -2.60 -2.18
CA SER A 256 -6.91 -3.94 -1.65
C SER A 256 -5.63 -3.94 -0.82
N LEU A 257 -5.53 -4.91 0.08
CA LEU A 257 -4.38 -5.09 0.97
C LEU A 257 -3.68 -6.41 0.61
N ILE A 258 -2.42 -6.35 0.20
CA ILE A 258 -1.63 -7.51 -0.20
C ILE A 258 -0.40 -7.61 0.69
N LEU A 259 -0.31 -8.70 1.45
CA LEU A 259 0.72 -8.88 2.48
C LEU A 259 1.47 -10.21 2.32
N ASN A 260 2.75 -10.19 2.73
CA ASN A 260 3.57 -11.37 2.93
C ASN A 260 3.72 -12.26 1.68
N ALA A 261 3.79 -11.65 0.50
CA ALA A 261 4.19 -12.33 -0.72
C ALA A 261 5.62 -11.93 -1.09
N ALA A 262 6.49 -12.91 -1.33
CA ALA A 262 7.87 -12.62 -1.76
C ALA A 262 7.88 -11.77 -3.04
N ASN A 263 7.05 -12.14 -4.02
CA ASN A 263 6.83 -11.38 -5.25
C ASN A 263 5.33 -11.20 -5.46
N SER A 264 4.74 -10.12 -4.95
CA SER A 264 3.27 -10.03 -4.83
C SER A 264 2.55 -10.14 -6.17
N VAL A 265 3.06 -9.47 -7.19
CA VAL A 265 2.59 -9.57 -8.57
C VAL A 265 3.77 -9.66 -9.52
N ARG A 266 3.78 -10.68 -10.36
CA ARG A 266 4.62 -10.81 -11.54
C ARG A 266 3.74 -10.83 -12.78
N THR A 267 4.09 -10.03 -13.78
CA THR A 267 3.42 -10.06 -15.08
C THR A 267 4.44 -10.19 -16.20
N SER A 268 4.09 -10.93 -17.25
CA SER A 268 4.85 -11.01 -18.51
C SER A 268 3.93 -10.81 -19.71
N ASN A 269 4.31 -9.89 -20.60
CA ASN A 269 3.58 -9.50 -21.81
C ASN A 269 2.14 -9.00 -21.57
N LEU A 270 1.76 -8.69 -20.33
CA LEU A 270 0.40 -8.27 -20.03
C LEU A 270 0.10 -6.91 -20.65
N LEU A 271 -1.02 -6.82 -21.37
CA LEU A 271 -1.42 -5.58 -22.03
C LEU A 271 -1.71 -4.50 -20.99
N ASN A 272 -2.52 -4.78 -19.96
CA ASN A 272 -2.99 -3.78 -19.01
C ASN A 272 -2.83 -4.21 -17.53
N VAL A 273 -2.05 -3.44 -16.77
CA VAL A 273 -1.96 -3.54 -15.30
C VAL A 273 -2.50 -2.28 -14.65
N THR A 274 -3.58 -2.39 -13.88
CA THR A 274 -4.16 -1.27 -13.14
C THR A 274 -4.13 -1.55 -11.63
N VAL A 275 -3.46 -0.69 -10.86
CA VAL A 275 -3.31 -0.79 -9.41
C VAL A 275 -3.68 0.54 -8.76
N LEU A 276 -4.80 0.58 -8.03
CA LEU A 276 -5.39 1.80 -7.51
C LEU A 276 -5.64 1.70 -6.00
N GLY A 277 -5.25 2.72 -5.23
CA GLY A 277 -5.68 2.86 -3.83
C GLY A 277 -5.28 1.68 -2.92
N SER A 278 -4.27 0.90 -3.29
CA SER A 278 -3.97 -0.39 -2.66
C SER A 278 -2.71 -0.34 -1.80
N ILE A 279 -2.61 -1.26 -0.85
CA ILE A 279 -1.47 -1.37 0.06
C ILE A 279 -0.77 -2.70 -0.19
N PHE A 280 0.53 -2.62 -0.42
CA PHE A 280 1.43 -3.76 -0.53
C PHE A 280 2.41 -3.70 0.63
N ALA A 281 2.61 -4.79 1.37
CA ALA A 281 3.68 -4.84 2.35
C ALA A 281 4.35 -6.21 2.55
N ASN A 282 5.61 -6.16 2.97
CA ASN A 282 6.46 -7.28 3.37
C ASN A 282 6.75 -8.29 2.24
N GLY A 283 7.75 -7.99 1.42
CA GLY A 283 8.23 -8.91 0.40
C GLY A 283 9.55 -8.48 -0.23
N GLU A 284 9.97 -9.16 -1.29
CA GLU A 284 11.14 -8.76 -2.07
C GLU A 284 10.75 -7.74 -3.14
N THR A 285 9.75 -8.06 -3.97
CA THR A 285 9.22 -7.17 -5.00
C THR A 285 7.69 -7.08 -4.96
N ALA A 286 7.11 -5.88 -4.92
CA ALA A 286 5.65 -5.75 -4.89
C ALA A 286 5.05 -5.97 -6.28
N LEU A 287 5.52 -5.22 -7.29
CA LEU A 287 5.09 -5.32 -8.68
C LEU A 287 6.31 -5.54 -9.57
N ASN A 288 6.34 -6.63 -10.33
CA ASN A 288 7.41 -6.94 -11.28
C ASN A 288 6.82 -7.20 -12.67
N MET A 289 6.93 -6.23 -13.56
CA MET A 289 6.30 -6.25 -14.88
C MET A 289 7.36 -6.41 -15.97
N ASN A 290 7.30 -7.48 -16.75
CA ASN A 290 8.20 -7.73 -17.87
C ASN A 290 7.43 -7.61 -19.20
N ASN A 291 7.97 -6.84 -20.16
CA ASN A 291 7.32 -6.55 -21.43
C ASN A 291 5.88 -6.00 -21.27
N GLY A 292 5.64 -5.20 -20.22
CA GLY A 292 4.33 -4.59 -20.00
C GLY A 292 4.08 -3.46 -20.99
N ARG A 293 2.84 -3.30 -21.47
CA ARG A 293 2.50 -2.28 -22.47
C ARG A 293 1.78 -1.07 -21.86
N LEU A 294 0.70 -1.29 -21.12
CA LEU A 294 -0.09 -0.27 -20.43
C LEU A 294 -0.11 -0.57 -18.93
N PHE A 295 0.21 0.43 -18.10
CA PHE A 295 -0.03 0.34 -16.66
C PHE A 295 -0.40 1.68 -16.03
N THR A 296 -1.30 1.60 -15.06
CA THR A 296 -1.75 2.73 -14.23
C THR A 296 -1.58 2.34 -12.77
N ILE A 297 -0.67 3.00 -12.07
CA ILE A 297 -0.34 2.70 -10.67
C ILE A 297 -0.52 3.98 -9.89
N THR A 298 -1.67 4.13 -9.23
CA THR A 298 -2.07 5.41 -8.62
C THR A 298 -2.58 5.27 -7.20
N GLY A 299 -2.12 6.16 -6.32
CA GLY A 299 -2.64 6.24 -4.96
C GLY A 299 -2.31 5.02 -4.11
N ASN A 300 -1.19 4.32 -4.34
CA ASN A 300 -0.85 3.11 -3.60
C ASN A 300 0.15 3.37 -2.47
N ILE A 301 0.21 2.45 -1.51
CA ILE A 301 1.25 2.42 -0.47
C ILE A 301 2.06 1.13 -0.65
N PHE A 302 3.38 1.27 -0.79
CA PHE A 302 4.31 0.14 -0.86
C PHE A 302 5.25 0.20 0.34
N GLY A 303 5.18 -0.79 1.24
CA GLY A 303 5.91 -0.80 2.50
C GLY A 303 6.83 -2.02 2.66
N GLY A 304 8.08 -1.82 3.10
CA GLY A 304 8.93 -2.93 3.52
C GLY A 304 9.33 -3.91 2.39
N TYR A 305 9.48 -3.41 1.17
CA TYR A 305 10.03 -4.17 0.03
C TYR A 305 11.49 -3.82 -0.26
N ILE A 306 12.22 -4.77 -0.83
CA ILE A 306 13.53 -4.45 -1.44
C ILE A 306 13.32 -3.56 -2.66
N THR A 307 12.44 -3.97 -3.58
CA THR A 307 12.03 -3.16 -4.74
C THR A 307 10.52 -3.03 -4.78
N CYS A 308 9.94 -1.84 -4.82
CA CYS A 308 8.47 -1.76 -4.85
C CYS A 308 7.94 -2.06 -6.24
N LEU A 309 8.38 -1.29 -7.23
CA LEU A 309 7.94 -1.44 -8.60
C LEU A 309 9.15 -1.66 -9.50
N LYS A 310 9.14 -2.79 -10.20
CA LYS A 310 10.12 -3.12 -11.21
C LYS A 310 9.44 -3.25 -12.56
N THR A 311 9.98 -2.57 -13.57
CA THR A 311 9.69 -2.90 -14.98
C THR A 311 10.94 -3.38 -15.70
N LYS A 312 10.72 -4.17 -16.75
CA LYS A 312 11.79 -4.64 -17.62
C LYS A 312 11.29 -4.81 -19.06
N ASN A 313 12.07 -4.39 -20.05
CA ASN A 313 11.78 -4.57 -21.49
C ASN A 313 10.40 -4.02 -21.95
N SER A 314 9.83 -3.03 -21.26
CA SER A 314 8.51 -2.45 -21.56
C SER A 314 8.60 -1.47 -22.72
N ILE A 315 7.61 -1.43 -23.63
CA ILE A 315 7.67 -0.64 -24.89
C ILE A 315 6.70 0.56 -24.94
N SER A 316 7.12 1.76 -25.34
CA SER A 316 6.38 3.01 -25.06
C SER A 316 5.09 3.31 -25.85
N ASP A 317 4.40 2.33 -26.43
CA ASP A 317 3.29 2.58 -27.36
C ASP A 317 2.07 3.25 -26.71
N PHE A 318 1.94 3.15 -25.38
CA PHE A 318 0.80 3.65 -24.62
C PHE A 318 1.24 4.59 -23.50
N SER A 319 0.33 5.46 -23.07
CA SER A 319 0.53 6.26 -21.86
C SER A 319 0.57 5.36 -20.63
N ARG A 320 1.48 5.65 -19.72
CA ARG A 320 1.64 4.93 -18.45
C ARG A 320 1.74 5.95 -17.33
N THR A 321 1.25 5.59 -16.15
CA THR A 321 1.27 6.51 -15.01
C THR A 321 1.69 5.79 -13.73
N ILE A 322 2.56 6.44 -12.97
CA ILE A 322 2.92 6.10 -11.59
C ILE A 322 2.72 7.39 -10.79
N ASN A 323 1.52 7.56 -10.24
CA ASN A 323 1.11 8.83 -9.65
C ASN A 323 0.63 8.68 -8.20
N GLU A 324 0.92 9.65 -7.35
CA GLU A 324 0.31 9.72 -6.00
C GLU A 324 0.58 8.49 -5.10
N ASN A 325 1.69 7.78 -5.34
CA ASN A 325 2.06 6.62 -4.54
C ASN A 325 2.99 7.02 -3.39
N ARG A 326 2.95 6.23 -2.31
CA ARG A 326 3.87 6.33 -1.17
C ARG A 326 4.72 5.06 -1.08
N PHE A 327 6.03 5.22 -1.17
CA PHE A 327 7.01 4.16 -1.04
C PHE A 327 7.66 4.31 0.34
N MET A 328 7.50 3.33 1.23
CA MET A 328 7.90 3.41 2.63
C MET A 328 8.87 2.27 3.01
N GLU A 329 9.98 2.60 3.68
CA GLU A 329 10.95 1.60 4.17
C GLU A 329 11.53 0.71 3.07
N THR A 330 11.72 1.28 1.88
CA THR A 330 12.11 0.54 0.68
C THR A 330 13.61 0.61 0.45
N HIS A 331 14.23 -0.40 -0.16
CA HIS A 331 15.61 -0.20 -0.65
C HIS A 331 15.61 0.59 -1.95
N THR A 332 14.74 0.20 -2.88
CA THR A 332 14.51 0.88 -4.14
C THR A 332 13.02 1.08 -4.37
N GLY A 333 12.61 2.33 -4.59
CA GLY A 333 11.21 2.64 -4.92
C GLY A 333 10.83 2.10 -6.29
N LEU A 334 11.39 2.71 -7.34
CA LEU A 334 11.18 2.34 -8.74
C LEU A 334 12.46 1.80 -9.36
N ARG A 335 12.35 0.71 -10.11
CA ARG A 335 13.44 0.10 -10.88
C ARG A 335 13.02 -0.16 -12.32
N PHE A 336 13.76 0.41 -13.27
CA PHE A 336 13.53 0.26 -14.71
C PHE A 336 14.76 -0.34 -15.39
N GLU A 337 14.56 -1.27 -16.31
CA GLU A 337 15.62 -2.05 -16.96
C GLU A 337 15.30 -2.31 -18.44
N ASN A 338 16.10 -1.75 -19.35
CA ASN A 338 15.92 -1.90 -20.79
C ASN A 338 14.51 -1.48 -21.27
N ASP A 339 13.87 -0.52 -20.60
CA ASP A 339 12.54 -0.08 -20.95
C ASP A 339 12.57 1.09 -21.94
N ASN A 340 11.52 1.23 -22.74
CA ASN A 340 11.19 2.46 -23.43
C ASN A 340 9.94 3.06 -22.77
N HIS A 341 10.13 4.16 -22.05
CA HIS A 341 9.18 4.85 -21.18
C HIS A 341 9.07 6.33 -21.56
N ASN A 342 9.21 6.65 -22.86
CA ASN A 342 9.04 8.02 -23.38
C ASN A 342 7.66 8.64 -23.10
N ASN A 343 6.67 7.80 -22.75
CA ASN A 343 5.29 8.21 -22.42
C ASN A 343 4.90 7.89 -20.96
N LEU A 344 5.87 7.48 -20.12
CA LEU A 344 5.63 7.22 -18.69
C LEU A 344 5.63 8.51 -17.90
N GLU A 345 4.56 8.76 -17.16
CA GLU A 345 4.48 9.86 -16.21
C GLU A 345 4.73 9.35 -14.80
N ILE A 346 5.72 9.93 -14.12
CA ILE A 346 6.02 9.64 -12.71
C ILE A 346 5.86 10.94 -11.94
N GLN A 347 4.74 11.12 -11.27
CA GLN A 347 4.38 12.41 -10.68
C GLN A 347 3.76 12.26 -9.30
N CYS A 348 3.97 13.27 -8.45
CA CYS A 348 3.31 13.33 -7.15
C CYS A 348 3.53 12.10 -6.26
N ASN A 349 4.68 11.44 -6.29
CA ASN A 349 4.96 10.30 -5.42
C ASN A 349 5.80 10.73 -4.20
N GLU A 350 5.60 10.10 -3.05
CA GLU A 350 6.51 10.21 -1.89
C GLU A 350 7.40 8.97 -1.81
N PHE A 351 8.70 9.17 -1.84
CA PHE A 351 9.70 8.12 -1.69
C PHE A 351 10.40 8.21 -0.35
N ARG A 352 10.27 7.15 0.46
CA ARG A 352 11.10 6.87 1.63
C ARG A 352 11.93 5.62 1.37
N TYR A 353 13.23 5.82 1.23
CA TYR A 353 14.12 4.80 0.69
C TYR A 353 15.47 4.73 1.40
N LYS A 354 16.12 3.57 1.32
CA LYS A 354 17.44 3.29 1.92
C LYS A 354 18.59 3.39 0.91
N ARG A 355 18.33 3.13 -0.37
CA ARG A 355 19.37 3.15 -1.43
C ARG A 355 19.06 4.14 -2.55
N ASP A 356 18.01 3.89 -3.33
CA ASP A 356 17.65 4.71 -4.49
C ASP A 356 16.13 4.94 -4.49
N ALA A 357 15.63 6.14 -4.81
CA ALA A 357 14.19 6.30 -5.02
C ALA A 357 13.78 5.79 -6.40
N ILE A 358 14.52 6.21 -7.42
CA ILE A 358 14.33 5.81 -8.82
C ILE A 358 15.68 5.33 -9.37
N ARG A 359 15.69 4.11 -9.90
CA ARG A 359 16.86 3.53 -10.56
C ARG A 359 16.49 3.03 -11.95
N SER A 360 17.20 3.50 -12.97
CA SER A 360 16.85 3.27 -14.36
C SER A 360 18.09 2.93 -15.17
N PHE A 361 18.10 1.76 -15.81
CA PHE A 361 19.22 1.28 -16.61
C PHE A 361 18.82 1.05 -18.05
N ASP A 362 19.62 1.59 -18.97
CA ASP A 362 19.45 1.44 -20.43
C ASP A 362 17.99 1.67 -20.85
N THR A 363 17.36 2.65 -20.21
CA THR A 363 15.92 2.91 -20.29
C THR A 363 15.70 4.33 -20.77
N ASN A 364 14.81 4.54 -21.74
CA ASN A 364 14.43 5.89 -22.14
C ASN A 364 13.27 6.37 -21.26
N LEU A 365 13.51 7.35 -20.38
CA LEU A 365 12.47 7.94 -19.54
C LEU A 365 12.01 9.27 -20.14
N LYS A 366 10.70 9.53 -20.11
CA LYS A 366 10.15 10.87 -20.31
C LYS A 366 10.72 11.83 -19.26
N ASP A 367 10.94 13.08 -19.66
CA ASP A 367 11.22 14.17 -18.71
C ASP A 367 10.20 14.19 -17.57
N LEU A 368 10.72 14.38 -16.35
CA LEU A 368 9.92 14.37 -15.14
C LEU A 368 9.49 15.81 -14.83
N GLY A 369 8.32 16.18 -15.31
CA GLY A 369 7.80 17.57 -15.27
C GLY A 369 8.13 18.34 -16.55
N ASN A 370 8.00 19.66 -16.52
CA ASN A 370 8.41 20.57 -17.59
C ASN A 370 8.78 21.96 -17.02
N SER A 371 9.17 22.90 -17.89
CA SER A 371 9.62 24.24 -17.48
C SER A 371 8.55 25.04 -16.73
N THR A 372 7.27 24.73 -16.92
CA THR A 372 6.16 25.41 -16.26
C THR A 372 5.75 24.70 -14.98
N LEU A 373 5.67 23.37 -14.97
CA LEU A 373 5.15 22.59 -13.84
C LEU A 373 6.12 21.48 -13.43
N SER A 374 6.44 21.41 -12.14
CA SER A 374 7.31 20.36 -11.59
C SER A 374 6.69 18.96 -11.69
N SER A 375 7.46 17.93 -11.36
CA SER A 375 6.92 16.56 -11.30
C SER A 375 6.09 16.27 -10.04
N GLY A 376 6.27 17.03 -8.97
CA GLY A 376 5.57 16.85 -7.70
C GLY A 376 6.13 15.75 -6.79
N ASN A 377 7.22 15.08 -7.17
CA ASN A 377 7.75 13.96 -6.39
C ASN A 377 8.55 14.46 -5.17
N ILE A 378 8.35 13.79 -4.04
CA ILE A 378 9.01 14.06 -2.76
C ILE A 378 9.98 12.91 -2.45
N PHE A 379 11.22 13.23 -2.11
CA PHE A 379 12.26 12.26 -1.80
C PHE A 379 12.78 12.42 -0.37
N LYS A 380 12.76 11.34 0.40
CA LYS A 380 13.24 11.28 1.79
C LYS A 380 14.08 10.02 1.96
N MET A 381 15.35 10.16 2.31
CA MET A 381 16.16 9.00 2.61
C MET A 381 16.07 8.64 4.09
N GLU A 382 16.03 7.34 4.40
CA GLU A 382 16.00 6.86 5.77
C GLU A 382 17.37 6.89 6.45
N GLY A 383 17.39 7.35 7.70
CA GLY A 383 18.47 7.09 8.66
C GLY A 383 19.83 7.73 8.37
N THR A 384 19.92 8.72 7.49
CA THR A 384 21.20 9.41 7.23
C THR A 384 21.05 10.92 7.12
N ASP A 385 22.03 11.63 7.68
CA ASP A 385 22.25 13.07 7.48
C ASP A 385 23.02 13.36 6.17
N SER A 386 23.58 12.34 5.52
CA SER A 386 24.40 12.48 4.31
C SER A 386 23.54 12.34 3.06
N PRO A 387 23.64 13.24 2.06
CA PRO A 387 22.88 13.14 0.82
C PRO A 387 23.32 11.91 0.02
N ARG A 388 22.40 10.99 -0.27
CA ARG A 388 22.61 9.90 -1.23
C ARG A 388 21.58 10.02 -2.36
N ASN A 389 21.99 9.47 -3.48
CA ASN A 389 21.35 9.51 -4.79
C ASN A 389 19.85 9.22 -4.73
N CYS A 390 19.03 10.22 -5.06
CA CYS A 390 17.58 10.02 -5.19
C CYS A 390 17.24 9.33 -6.53
N LEU A 391 17.98 9.68 -7.57
CA LEU A 391 17.71 9.25 -8.93
C LEU A 391 19.02 8.80 -9.61
N VAL A 392 19.06 7.55 -10.05
CA VAL A 392 20.17 6.93 -10.79
C VAL A 392 19.65 6.54 -12.16
N HIS A 393 20.25 7.10 -13.22
CA HIS A 393 19.79 6.88 -14.58
C HIS A 393 20.97 6.77 -15.55
N SER A 394 20.99 5.71 -16.37
CA SER A 394 22.03 5.48 -17.39
C SER A 394 21.51 5.45 -18.84
N GLY A 395 20.23 5.73 -19.06
CA GLY A 395 19.60 5.69 -20.38
C GLY A 395 19.72 7.00 -21.17
N SER A 396 18.74 7.32 -22.02
CA SER A 396 18.70 8.59 -22.76
C SER A 396 18.74 9.80 -21.82
N PRO A 397 19.29 10.95 -22.25
CA PRO A 397 19.26 12.16 -21.43
C PRO A 397 17.86 12.45 -20.87
N LEU A 398 17.80 12.70 -19.57
CA LEU A 398 16.58 12.97 -18.82
C LEU A 398 16.69 14.36 -18.18
N THR A 399 15.62 15.14 -18.23
CA THR A 399 15.47 16.35 -17.43
C THR A 399 14.48 16.10 -16.30
N TYR A 400 14.91 16.37 -15.07
CA TYR A 400 14.02 16.43 -13.92
C TYR A 400 13.71 17.89 -13.62
N TYR A 401 12.44 18.26 -13.74
CA TYR A 401 11.91 19.56 -13.40
C TYR A 401 11.40 19.57 -11.96
N PHE A 402 12.05 20.35 -11.11
CA PHE A 402 11.70 20.51 -9.70
C PHE A 402 11.13 21.90 -9.45
N GLY A 403 10.15 21.99 -8.57
CA GLY A 403 9.62 23.28 -8.13
C GLY A 403 10.28 23.75 -6.82
N SER A 404 9.82 24.88 -6.30
CA SER A 404 10.43 25.54 -5.15
C SER A 404 10.36 24.72 -3.85
N LEU A 405 9.30 23.91 -3.69
CA LEU A 405 9.14 23.01 -2.55
C LEU A 405 9.93 21.70 -2.71
N GLU A 406 10.29 21.35 -3.95
CA GLU A 406 11.09 20.18 -4.31
C GLU A 406 12.61 20.46 -4.32
N ALA A 407 13.04 21.71 -4.16
CA ALA A 407 14.41 22.19 -4.43
C ALA A 407 15.53 21.60 -3.56
N GLN A 408 15.27 20.54 -2.78
CA GLN A 408 16.26 19.75 -2.05
C GLN A 408 16.60 18.42 -2.76
N ILE A 409 16.29 18.26 -4.04
CA ILE A 409 16.61 17.05 -4.79
C ILE A 409 18.10 16.98 -5.11
N PHE A 410 18.73 15.87 -4.70
CA PHE A 410 20.13 15.58 -4.98
C PHE A 410 20.24 14.52 -6.09
N VAL A 411 20.90 14.89 -7.19
CA VAL A 411 21.26 13.96 -8.27
C VAL A 411 22.67 13.43 -8.02
N ASN A 412 22.86 12.12 -8.26
CA ASN A 412 24.17 11.50 -8.16
C ASN A 412 25.16 12.19 -9.10
N PRO A 413 26.36 12.61 -8.67
CA PRO A 413 27.41 13.05 -9.58
C PRO A 413 27.76 12.02 -10.68
N ASP A 414 27.51 10.72 -10.45
CA ASP A 414 27.73 9.66 -11.46
C ASP A 414 26.54 9.49 -12.43
N ALA A 415 25.41 10.16 -12.22
CA ALA A 415 24.28 10.16 -13.15
C ALA A 415 24.54 11.16 -14.28
N THR A 416 25.43 10.81 -15.21
CA THR A 416 25.84 11.69 -16.32
C THR A 416 24.69 12.11 -17.24
N ASN A 417 23.56 11.41 -17.19
CA ASN A 417 22.44 11.57 -18.12
C ASN A 417 21.21 12.22 -17.47
N VAL A 418 21.36 12.86 -16.31
CA VAL A 418 20.26 13.55 -15.63
C VAL A 418 20.61 15.02 -15.49
N SER A 419 19.80 15.87 -16.12
CA SER A 419 19.84 17.31 -15.93
C SER A 419 18.74 17.74 -14.97
N LEU A 420 19.03 18.77 -14.17
CA LEU A 420 18.09 19.39 -13.26
C LEU A 420 17.67 20.75 -13.81
N ALA A 421 16.37 21.04 -13.79
CA ALA A 421 15.82 22.33 -14.21
C ALA A 421 14.75 22.80 -13.22
N ASN A 422 14.68 24.11 -12.97
CA ASN A 422 13.58 24.69 -12.21
C ASN A 422 12.31 24.72 -13.07
N ALA A 423 11.18 24.33 -12.50
CA ALA A 423 9.87 24.67 -13.01
C ALA A 423 9.41 26.03 -12.48
N GLU A 424 8.54 26.73 -13.22
CA GLU A 424 7.92 27.99 -12.79
C GLU A 424 7.00 27.79 -11.57
N GLU A 425 6.28 26.66 -11.53
CA GLU A 425 5.31 26.32 -10.50
C GLU A 425 5.55 24.91 -9.93
N ASP A 426 5.32 24.76 -8.63
CA ASP A 426 5.22 23.45 -7.98
C ASP A 426 3.92 22.77 -8.43
N LYS A 427 4.00 21.48 -8.74
CA LYS A 427 2.81 20.68 -9.04
C LYS A 427 1.98 20.49 -7.78
N GLU A 428 0.73 20.95 -7.82
CA GLU A 428 -0.26 20.66 -6.78
C GLU A 428 -0.59 19.16 -6.79
N CYS A 429 -0.01 18.44 -5.84
CA CYS A 429 -0.27 17.03 -5.66
C CYS A 429 -1.41 16.83 -4.67
N LEU A 430 -2.40 16.01 -5.06
CA LEU A 430 -3.43 15.52 -4.13
C LEU A 430 -2.89 14.42 -3.22
N LEU A 431 -1.55 14.29 -3.09
CA LEU A 431 -0.94 13.64 -1.94
C LEU A 431 -1.47 14.35 -0.73
N VAL A 432 -2.53 13.75 -0.22
CA VAL A 432 -3.49 14.35 0.67
C VAL A 432 -2.76 15.22 1.66
N SER A 433 -3.01 16.53 1.59
CA SER A 433 -2.46 17.46 2.57
C SER A 433 -2.67 16.82 3.93
N ARG A 434 -1.57 16.64 4.68
CA ARG A 434 -1.43 15.79 5.86
C ARG A 434 -2.53 15.99 6.92
N ASP A 435 -3.23 17.11 6.84
CA ASP A 435 -4.30 17.56 7.73
C ASP A 435 -5.71 17.09 7.35
N ASN A 436 -5.90 16.57 6.13
CA ASN A 436 -7.17 16.05 5.63
C ASN A 436 -6.98 14.64 5.08
N CYS A 437 -6.37 13.71 5.85
CA CYS A 437 -6.45 12.28 5.53
C CYS A 437 -7.89 12.04 5.05
N PRO A 438 -8.13 11.64 3.78
CA PRO A 438 -9.46 11.21 3.42
C PRO A 438 -9.74 10.11 4.42
N GLU A 439 -10.96 10.00 4.91
CA GLU A 439 -11.37 8.78 5.57
C GLU A 439 -11.19 7.68 4.52
N TRP A 440 -9.99 7.08 4.48
CA TRP A 440 -9.76 5.77 3.93
C TRP A 440 -10.39 4.90 4.98
N ASP A 441 -11.72 4.88 4.97
CA ASP A 441 -12.46 3.75 5.48
C ASP A 441 -11.95 2.60 4.64
N ILE A 442 -10.88 1.97 5.13
CA ILE A 442 -10.59 0.58 4.87
C ILE A 442 -11.85 -0.09 5.39
N PHE A 443 -12.84 -0.19 4.52
CA PHE A 443 -14.08 -0.91 4.77
C PHE A 443 -13.63 -2.34 4.99
N LEU A 444 -13.29 -2.67 6.23
CA LEU A 444 -13.45 -4.02 6.72
C LEU A 444 -14.92 -4.31 6.42
N PRO A 445 -15.24 -5.35 5.63
CA PRO A 445 -16.61 -5.79 5.51
C PRO A 445 -17.07 -6.26 6.89
N VAL A 446 -17.52 -5.32 7.71
CA VAL A 446 -18.55 -5.62 8.68
C VAL A 446 -19.71 -6.01 7.78
N ALA A 447 -20.13 -7.26 7.88
CA ALA A 447 -21.34 -7.74 7.23
C ALA A 447 -22.48 -6.88 7.79
N GLU A 448 -22.71 -5.74 7.16
CA GLU A 448 -23.84 -4.87 7.46
C GLU A 448 -25.06 -5.70 7.04
N GLU A 449 -25.88 -6.05 8.02
CA GLU A 449 -27.15 -6.74 7.76
C GLU A 449 -27.85 -5.96 6.65
N ALA A 450 -28.23 -6.65 5.58
CA ALA A 450 -28.78 -6.07 4.38
C ALA A 450 -30.02 -5.23 4.71
N ASP A 451 -29.82 -3.97 5.05
CA ASP A 451 -30.87 -3.00 5.03
C ASP A 451 -31.25 -2.84 3.57
N ASN A 452 -32.56 -2.87 3.28
CA ASN A 452 -33.15 -2.91 1.95
C ASN A 452 -32.99 -1.56 1.20
N ASN A 453 -31.81 -0.95 1.31
CA ASN A 453 -31.45 0.27 0.66
C ASN A 453 -31.14 -0.04 -0.81
N VAL A 454 -32.23 -0.15 -1.58
CA VAL A 454 -32.28 -0.35 -3.03
C VAL A 454 -31.21 0.55 -3.68
N LEU A 455 -30.10 -0.04 -4.10
CA LEU A 455 -29.07 0.66 -4.86
C LEU A 455 -29.72 1.28 -6.08
N THR A 456 -29.63 2.60 -6.21
CA THR A 456 -30.05 3.29 -7.42
C THR A 456 -29.18 2.82 -8.57
N THR A 457 -29.69 1.96 -9.44
CA THR A 457 -28.94 1.52 -10.61
C THR A 457 -28.92 2.62 -11.68
N VAL A 458 -27.82 2.68 -12.43
CA VAL A 458 -27.61 3.65 -13.51
C VAL A 458 -27.30 2.88 -14.79
N THR A 459 -28.05 3.17 -15.86
CA THR A 459 -27.90 2.52 -17.16
C THR A 459 -27.56 3.55 -18.24
N ILE A 460 -26.73 3.17 -19.21
CA ILE A 460 -26.30 4.05 -20.31
C ILE A 460 -26.77 3.47 -21.64
N PHE A 461 -27.44 4.29 -22.46
CA PHE A 461 -27.86 3.90 -23.80
C PHE A 461 -27.94 5.08 -24.79
N PRO A 462 -27.62 4.87 -26.07
CA PRO A 462 -27.03 3.64 -26.62
C PRO A 462 -25.57 3.46 -26.16
N ASN A 463 -25.12 2.20 -26.11
CA ASN A 463 -23.72 1.84 -25.90
C ASN A 463 -23.43 0.58 -26.74
N PRO A 464 -22.68 0.66 -27.85
CA PRO A 464 -21.87 1.81 -28.30
C PRO A 464 -22.69 3.02 -28.80
N ASN A 465 -22.07 4.20 -28.92
CA ASN A 465 -22.67 5.43 -29.45
C ASN A 465 -21.68 6.30 -30.24
N SER A 466 -22.14 7.42 -30.81
CA SER A 466 -21.31 8.35 -31.61
C SER A 466 -20.88 9.62 -30.85
N GLY A 467 -20.76 9.53 -29.52
CA GLY A 467 -20.39 10.64 -28.63
C GLY A 467 -21.57 11.28 -27.89
N SER A 468 -22.81 10.89 -28.18
CA SER A 468 -24.02 11.32 -27.45
C SER A 468 -24.78 10.10 -26.94
N PHE A 469 -25.11 10.09 -25.64
CA PHE A 469 -25.79 8.99 -24.98
C PHE A 469 -26.64 9.47 -23.81
N ASN A 470 -27.60 8.64 -23.39
CA ASN A 470 -28.47 8.91 -22.25
C ASN A 470 -28.03 8.11 -21.04
N LEU A 471 -27.99 8.80 -19.90
CA LEU A 471 -27.85 8.24 -18.57
C LEU A 471 -29.25 8.13 -17.96
N LYS A 472 -29.72 6.91 -17.68
CA LYS A 472 -31.01 6.65 -17.05
C LYS A 472 -30.81 6.12 -15.65
N PHE A 473 -31.44 6.80 -14.70
CA PHE A 473 -31.51 6.38 -13.31
C PHE A 473 -32.75 5.51 -13.11
N GLU A 474 -32.62 4.43 -12.35
CA GLU A 474 -33.78 3.60 -11.97
C GLU A 474 -34.78 4.37 -11.10
N LYS A 475 -34.26 5.25 -10.24
CA LYS A 475 -35.02 6.23 -9.46
C LYS A 475 -34.54 7.63 -9.78
N ALA A 476 -35.44 8.60 -9.74
CA ALA A 476 -35.06 9.99 -9.94
C ALA A 476 -34.03 10.42 -8.89
N VAL A 477 -32.99 11.17 -9.30
CA VAL A 477 -32.01 11.70 -8.34
C VAL A 477 -32.68 12.67 -7.36
N ASN A 478 -32.46 12.53 -6.06
CA ASN A 478 -33.15 13.35 -5.06
C ASN A 478 -32.52 14.74 -4.90
N GLU A 479 -31.24 14.87 -5.26
CA GLU A 479 -30.44 16.09 -5.12
C GLU A 479 -29.71 16.45 -6.43
N GLU A 480 -29.06 17.61 -6.45
CA GLU A 480 -28.22 17.98 -7.58
C GLU A 480 -26.95 17.10 -7.57
N THR A 481 -26.78 16.28 -8.61
CA THR A 481 -25.68 15.32 -8.70
C THR A 481 -24.70 15.74 -9.79
N THR A 482 -23.40 15.68 -9.50
CA THR A 482 -22.35 15.92 -10.51
C THR A 482 -21.99 14.62 -11.23
N ILE A 483 -21.93 14.69 -12.55
CA ILE A 483 -21.57 13.59 -13.45
C ILE A 483 -20.22 13.93 -14.09
N HIS A 484 -19.26 13.04 -13.93
CA HIS A 484 -17.94 13.15 -14.53
C HIS A 484 -17.80 12.15 -15.66
N ILE A 485 -17.43 12.61 -16.86
CA ILE A 485 -17.02 11.76 -17.97
C ILE A 485 -15.51 11.84 -18.07
N ARG A 486 -14.84 10.70 -17.90
CA ARG A 486 -13.39 10.58 -17.99
C ARG A 486 -13.02 9.70 -19.17
N ASP A 487 -11.90 9.99 -19.82
CA ASP A 487 -11.31 9.05 -20.78
C ASP A 487 -10.61 7.88 -20.06
N PHE A 488 -10.07 6.94 -20.83
CA PHE A 488 -9.33 5.80 -20.29
C PHE A 488 -8.04 6.20 -19.54
N MET A 489 -7.53 7.41 -19.74
CA MET A 489 -6.38 7.97 -19.02
C MET A 489 -6.80 8.67 -17.72
N GLY A 490 -8.10 8.70 -17.40
CA GLY A 490 -8.65 9.37 -16.22
C GLY A 490 -8.81 10.88 -16.36
N ARG A 491 -8.51 11.46 -17.52
CA ARG A 491 -8.68 12.90 -17.77
C ARG A 491 -10.17 13.20 -17.87
N ILE A 492 -10.62 14.26 -17.20
CA ILE A 492 -12.01 14.70 -17.26
C ILE A 492 -12.27 15.33 -18.63
N VAL A 493 -13.15 14.72 -19.40
CA VAL A 493 -13.54 15.17 -20.75
C VAL A 493 -14.82 16.01 -20.70
N SER A 494 -15.71 15.73 -19.73
CA SER A 494 -16.92 16.52 -19.51
C SER A 494 -17.36 16.46 -18.05
N ILE A 495 -17.93 17.55 -17.56
CA ILE A 495 -18.62 17.63 -16.27
C ILE A 495 -20.02 18.16 -16.52
N GLN A 496 -21.03 17.40 -16.08
CA GLN A 496 -22.42 17.81 -16.18
C GLN A 496 -23.12 17.69 -14.83
N LYS A 497 -24.22 18.43 -14.65
CA LYS A 497 -25.04 18.39 -13.44
C LYS A 497 -26.41 17.83 -13.74
N ALA A 498 -26.79 16.81 -12.98
CA ALA A 498 -28.13 16.29 -12.90
C ALA A 498 -28.96 17.15 -11.97
N LYS A 499 -30.06 17.73 -12.46
CA LYS A 499 -31.01 18.44 -11.58
C LYS A 499 -31.75 17.44 -10.68
N PRO A 500 -32.18 17.86 -9.48
CA PRO A 500 -33.09 17.07 -8.67
C PRO A 500 -34.31 16.62 -9.47
N ASN A 501 -34.74 15.39 -9.22
CA ASN A 501 -35.78 14.63 -9.90
C ASN A 501 -35.48 14.24 -11.36
N ALA A 502 -34.25 14.39 -11.85
CA ALA A 502 -33.90 13.86 -13.17
C ALA A 502 -33.91 12.33 -13.18
N GLN A 503 -34.67 11.73 -14.11
CA GLN A 503 -34.64 10.29 -14.38
C GLN A 503 -33.79 9.94 -15.60
N ASN A 504 -33.63 10.88 -16.53
CA ASN A 504 -32.82 10.73 -17.74
C ASN A 504 -32.05 12.01 -17.99
N ILE A 505 -30.80 11.87 -18.40
CA ILE A 505 -29.92 12.98 -18.80
C ILE A 505 -29.20 12.59 -20.07
N THR A 506 -29.24 13.46 -21.07
CA THR A 506 -28.43 13.31 -22.28
C THR A 506 -27.06 13.91 -22.02
N LEU A 507 -26.02 13.13 -22.27
CA LEU A 507 -24.62 13.50 -22.11
C LEU A 507 -23.95 13.51 -23.49
N GLU A 508 -23.03 14.45 -23.68
CA GLU A 508 -22.30 14.61 -24.94
C GLU A 508 -20.81 14.73 -24.65
N ILE A 509 -20.00 14.02 -25.44
CA ILE A 509 -18.54 14.10 -25.45
C ILE A 509 -18.16 15.01 -26.61
N GLU A 510 -17.61 16.18 -26.28
CA GLU A 510 -17.27 17.19 -27.29
C GLU A 510 -16.32 16.60 -28.35
N GLY A 511 -16.68 16.79 -29.62
CA GLY A 511 -15.94 16.27 -30.76
C GLY A 511 -16.16 14.79 -31.08
N GLY A 512 -16.92 14.03 -30.27
CA GLY A 512 -17.26 12.63 -30.54
C GLY A 512 -16.04 11.74 -30.75
N VAL A 513 -14.94 12.04 -30.07
CA VAL A 513 -13.68 11.31 -30.23
C VAL A 513 -13.92 9.84 -29.90
N ARG A 514 -13.50 8.96 -30.80
CA ARG A 514 -13.64 7.51 -30.64
C ARG A 514 -12.78 7.03 -29.48
N GLY A 515 -13.33 6.19 -28.61
CA GLY A 515 -12.58 5.67 -27.47
C GLY A 515 -13.44 5.06 -26.38
N ILE A 516 -12.78 4.64 -25.30
CA ILE A 516 -13.38 4.14 -24.07
C ILE A 516 -13.44 5.28 -23.06
N TYR A 517 -14.62 5.46 -22.46
CA TYR A 517 -14.89 6.46 -21.45
C TYR A 517 -15.50 5.84 -20.20
N PHE A 518 -15.33 6.52 -19.07
CA PHE A 518 -15.91 6.16 -17.78
C PHE A 518 -16.80 7.31 -17.29
N VAL A 519 -18.07 7.00 -17.04
CA VAL A 519 -19.06 7.95 -16.52
C VAL A 519 -19.26 7.66 -15.05
N SER A 520 -18.84 8.58 -14.19
CA SER A 520 -18.98 8.50 -12.74
C SER A 520 -20.07 9.45 -12.26
N VAL A 521 -20.94 8.96 -11.38
CA VAL A 521 -22.09 9.68 -10.84
C VAL A 521 -22.09 9.56 -9.32
N GLY A 522 -22.15 10.68 -8.59
CA GLY A 522 -22.29 10.71 -7.13
C GLY A 522 -23.75 10.86 -6.67
N ILE A 523 -24.35 9.82 -6.08
CA ILE A 523 -25.73 9.82 -5.57
C ILE A 523 -25.70 9.37 -4.11
N GLU A 524 -26.23 10.18 -3.18
CA GLU A 524 -26.40 9.81 -1.77
C GLU A 524 -25.09 9.30 -1.13
N GLY A 525 -23.99 10.00 -1.40
CA GLY A 525 -22.65 9.65 -0.91
C GLY A 525 -21.99 8.44 -1.61
N LYS A 526 -22.67 7.77 -2.54
CA LYS A 526 -22.12 6.65 -3.32
C LYS A 526 -21.71 7.11 -4.71
N THR A 527 -20.57 6.61 -5.20
CA THR A 527 -20.12 6.84 -6.58
C THR A 527 -20.36 5.60 -7.44
N ILE A 528 -21.11 5.76 -8.53
CA ILE A 528 -21.37 4.70 -9.51
C ILE A 528 -20.61 5.04 -10.78
N THR A 529 -19.79 4.11 -11.28
CA THR A 529 -19.00 4.28 -12.51
C THR A 529 -19.42 3.27 -13.57
N GLN A 530 -19.68 3.74 -14.79
CA GLN A 530 -20.10 2.93 -15.94
C GLN A 530 -19.18 3.16 -17.14
N LYS A 531 -18.84 2.09 -17.86
CA LYS A 531 -18.02 2.13 -19.09
C LYS A 531 -18.88 2.47 -20.31
N VAL A 532 -18.40 3.38 -21.14
CA VAL A 532 -19.05 3.81 -22.40
C VAL A 532 -18.09 3.67 -23.57
N LEU A 533 -18.57 3.15 -24.69
CA LEU A 533 -17.82 3.01 -25.93
C LEU A 533 -18.34 3.99 -27.00
N VAL A 534 -17.45 4.84 -27.52
CA VAL A 534 -17.73 5.80 -28.60
C VAL A 534 -17.09 5.34 -29.91
N GLN A 535 -17.87 5.28 -31.00
CA GLN A 535 -17.51 4.75 -32.33
C GLN A 535 -17.87 5.69 -33.48
#